data_AF-A0A142VTR9-F1
#
_entry.id   AF-A0A142VTR9-F1
#
_cell.length_a   1.000
_cell.length_b   1.000
_cell.length_c   1.000
_cell.angle_alpha   90.00
_cell.angle_beta   90.00
_cell.angle_gamma   90.00
#
_symmetry.space_group_name_H-M   'P 1'
#
loop_
_entity.id
_entity.type
_entity.pdbx_description
1 polymer ?
#
loop_
_entity_poly.entity_id
_entity_poly.type
_entity_poly.pdbx_seq_one_letter_code
_entity_poly.pdbx_strand_id
1 'polypeptide(L)'
;MKMSADHGLSQRAYTSLKLDLIEGRIASGRINIGQLADRYGMSATPVREAMLRLVGEALLDMPVTGGFEIPSLDENAARHLYILSQYVMLTAASCRSSLLVSHDFNQQDELGAPPPIELLFDSISQVTQNVFFMHLVRNLNDRMRRIRRAEERKLSGLRREFDALLGKIERGNRQSIRRSVVAYHRRRIRNLPEIMSGLT
;
A
#
# COMPACT_ATOMS: atom_id res chain seq x y z
N MET A 1 -27.54 -20.93 -7.29
CA MET A 1 -26.76 -21.21 -6.06
C MET A 1 -25.25 -21.41 -6.29
N LYS A 2 -24.78 -21.90 -7.46
CA LYS A 2 -23.34 -22.11 -7.75
C LYS A 2 -22.50 -20.81 -7.86
N MET A 3 -23.05 -19.73 -8.44
CA MET A 3 -22.37 -18.43 -8.58
C MET A 3 -22.05 -17.72 -7.25
N SER A 4 -22.90 -17.84 -6.23
CA SER A 4 -22.68 -17.15 -4.94
C SER A 4 -21.53 -17.79 -4.15
N ALA A 5 -21.37 -19.11 -4.24
CA ALA A 5 -20.25 -19.83 -3.64
C ALA A 5 -18.93 -19.53 -4.38
N ASP A 6 -18.97 -19.44 -5.71
CA ASP A 6 -17.79 -19.15 -6.55
C ASP A 6 -17.29 -17.72 -6.33
N HIS A 7 -18.20 -16.73 -6.22
CA HIS A 7 -17.84 -15.37 -5.84
C HIS A 7 -17.22 -15.28 -4.44
N GLY A 8 -17.69 -16.09 -3.49
CA GLY A 8 -17.09 -16.17 -2.16
C GLY A 8 -15.66 -16.71 -2.18
N LEU A 9 -15.39 -17.73 -2.99
CA LEU A 9 -14.05 -18.30 -3.17
C LEU A 9 -13.12 -17.33 -3.90
N SER A 10 -13.58 -16.71 -5.00
CA SER A 10 -12.83 -15.71 -5.76
C SER A 10 -12.46 -14.50 -4.89
N GLN A 11 -13.39 -14.01 -4.06
CA GLN A 11 -13.10 -12.93 -3.12
C GLN A 11 -12.10 -13.33 -2.03
N ARG A 12 -12.19 -14.56 -1.50
CA ARG A 12 -11.22 -15.08 -0.52
C ARG A 12 -9.83 -15.26 -1.14
N ALA A 13 -9.76 -15.78 -2.37
CA ALA A 13 -8.52 -15.90 -3.13
C ALA A 13 -7.89 -14.53 -3.35
N TYR A 14 -8.69 -13.53 -3.75
CA TYR A 14 -8.26 -12.14 -3.91
C TYR A 14 -7.70 -11.56 -2.62
N THR A 15 -8.43 -11.64 -1.50
CA THR A 15 -7.98 -11.07 -0.23
C THR A 15 -6.70 -11.74 0.26
N SER A 16 -6.61 -13.07 0.14
CA SER A 16 -5.42 -13.83 0.57
C SER A 16 -4.20 -13.51 -0.29
N LEU A 17 -4.37 -13.53 -1.61
CA LEU A 17 -3.30 -13.22 -2.54
C LEU A 17 -2.84 -11.77 -2.43
N LYS A 18 -3.78 -10.82 -2.33
CA LYS A 18 -3.44 -9.42 -2.13
C LYS A 18 -2.58 -9.22 -0.89
N LEU A 19 -2.99 -9.80 0.24
CA LEU A 19 -2.24 -9.69 1.50
C LEU A 19 -0.84 -10.31 1.37
N ASP A 20 -0.74 -11.48 0.75
CA ASP A 20 0.55 -12.15 0.52
C ASP A 20 1.49 -11.32 -0.38
N LEU A 21 0.95 -10.63 -1.39
CA LEU A 21 1.72 -9.75 -2.28
C LEU A 21 2.21 -8.49 -1.56
N ILE A 22 1.30 -7.74 -0.90
CA ILE A 22 1.63 -6.44 -0.31
C ILE A 22 2.56 -6.56 0.91
N GLU A 23 2.49 -7.68 1.63
CA GLU A 23 3.42 -8.00 2.73
C GLU A 23 4.72 -8.67 2.21
N GLY A 24 4.84 -8.93 0.90
CA GLY A 24 6.04 -9.50 0.30
C GLY A 24 6.31 -10.97 0.67
N ARG A 25 5.26 -11.75 0.96
CA ARG A 25 5.34 -13.18 1.33
C ARG A 25 5.53 -14.12 0.14
N ILE A 26 5.44 -13.58 -1.08
CA ILE A 26 5.70 -14.28 -2.33
C ILE A 26 6.80 -13.50 -3.07
N ALA A 27 7.81 -14.21 -3.55
CA ALA A 27 8.93 -13.60 -4.28
C ALA A 27 8.48 -13.04 -5.63
N SER A 28 9.20 -12.04 -6.13
CA SER A 28 9.00 -11.50 -7.48
C SER A 28 9.22 -12.56 -8.57
N GLY A 29 8.58 -12.37 -9.72
CA GLY A 29 8.70 -13.25 -10.89
C GLY A 29 7.42 -14.02 -11.19
N ARG A 30 7.56 -15.03 -12.08
CA ARG A 30 6.47 -15.85 -12.61
C ARG A 30 5.70 -16.57 -11.49
N ILE A 31 4.37 -16.48 -11.52
CA ILE A 31 3.51 -17.20 -10.59
C ILE A 31 3.07 -18.54 -11.18
N ASN A 32 3.22 -19.61 -10.40
CA ASN A 32 2.59 -20.90 -10.68
C ASN A 32 1.17 -20.91 -10.08
N ILE A 33 0.15 -20.88 -10.95
CA ILE A 33 -1.27 -20.85 -10.53
C ILE A 33 -1.65 -22.13 -9.77
N GLY A 34 -1.12 -23.29 -10.16
CA GLY A 34 -1.43 -24.57 -9.50
C GLY A 34 -0.93 -24.60 -8.06
N GLN A 35 0.32 -24.20 -7.83
CA GLN A 35 0.89 -24.10 -6.47
C GLN A 35 0.11 -23.12 -5.58
N LEU A 36 -0.37 -22.01 -6.17
CA LEU A 36 -1.15 -21.03 -5.43
C LEU A 36 -2.57 -21.52 -5.12
N ALA A 37 -3.17 -22.26 -6.05
CA ALA A 37 -4.45 -22.94 -5.86
C ALA A 37 -4.37 -23.97 -4.73
N ASP A 38 -3.32 -24.79 -4.72
CA ASP A 38 -3.04 -25.75 -3.64
C ASP A 38 -2.85 -25.03 -2.30
N ARG A 39 -2.05 -23.95 -2.26
CA ARG A 39 -1.80 -23.13 -1.06
C ARG A 39 -3.09 -22.57 -0.45
N TYR A 40 -4.05 -22.17 -1.28
CA TYR A 40 -5.33 -21.61 -0.80
C TYR A 40 -6.43 -22.66 -0.65
N GLY A 41 -6.18 -23.92 -1.01
CA GLY A 41 -7.20 -24.99 -0.98
C GLY A 41 -8.36 -24.70 -1.92
N MET A 42 -8.09 -24.13 -3.09
CA MET A 42 -9.08 -23.71 -4.09
C MET A 42 -8.73 -24.27 -5.46
N SER A 43 -9.67 -24.22 -6.41
CA SER A 43 -9.38 -24.53 -7.81
C SER A 43 -8.66 -23.36 -8.51
N ALA A 44 -8.09 -23.61 -9.69
CA ALA A 44 -7.35 -22.58 -10.44
C ALA A 44 -8.23 -21.41 -10.93
N THR A 45 -9.53 -21.62 -11.11
CA THR A 45 -10.46 -20.58 -11.63
C THR A 45 -10.58 -19.36 -10.71
N PRO A 46 -10.99 -19.49 -9.42
CA PRO A 46 -11.08 -18.34 -8.51
C PRO A 46 -9.72 -17.67 -8.26
N VAL A 47 -8.62 -18.43 -8.31
CA VAL A 47 -7.27 -17.88 -8.20
C VAL A 47 -6.92 -17.02 -9.42
N ARG A 48 -7.25 -17.49 -10.63
CA ARG A 48 -7.04 -16.72 -11.87
C ARG A 48 -7.88 -15.44 -11.89
N GLU A 49 -9.13 -15.49 -11.44
CA GLU A 49 -9.97 -14.30 -11.33
C GLU A 49 -9.40 -13.27 -10.34
N ALA A 50 -8.95 -13.74 -9.17
CA ALA A 50 -8.25 -12.91 -8.21
C ALA A 50 -7.00 -12.25 -8.81
N MET A 51 -6.20 -13.02 -9.56
CA MET A 51 -5.01 -12.51 -10.26
C MET A 51 -5.37 -11.44 -11.31
N LEU A 52 -6.41 -11.66 -12.11
CA LEU A 52 -6.87 -10.67 -13.10
C LEU A 52 -7.29 -9.34 -12.45
N ARG A 53 -7.95 -9.41 -11.29
CA ARG A 53 -8.27 -8.21 -10.49
C ARG A 53 -7.01 -7.49 -10.03
N LEU A 54 -6.01 -8.24 -9.55
CA LEU A 54 -4.74 -7.68 -9.08
C LEU A 54 -3.86 -7.13 -10.21
N VAL A 55 -4.02 -7.62 -11.44
CA VAL A 55 -3.47 -6.97 -12.64
C VAL A 55 -4.14 -5.62 -12.88
N GLY A 56 -5.47 -5.53 -12.72
CA GLY A 56 -6.20 -4.25 -12.77
C GLY A 56 -5.79 -3.25 -11.68
N GLU A 57 -5.25 -3.75 -10.57
CA GLU A 57 -4.67 -2.95 -9.49
C GLU A 57 -3.16 -2.69 -9.64
N ALA A 58 -2.54 -3.15 -10.73
CA ALA A 58 -1.09 -3.05 -10.96
C ALA A 58 -0.24 -3.59 -9.79
N LEU A 59 -0.75 -4.61 -9.08
CA LEU A 59 -0.02 -5.40 -8.09
C LEU A 59 0.58 -6.67 -8.71
N LEU A 60 0.06 -7.07 -9.88
CA LEU A 60 0.58 -8.12 -10.74
C LEU A 60 0.68 -7.59 -12.17
N ASP A 61 1.56 -8.22 -12.96
CA ASP A 61 1.66 -8.03 -14.39
C ASP A 61 1.18 -9.26 -15.15
N MET A 62 0.72 -9.04 -16.38
CA MET A 62 0.43 -10.09 -17.36
C MET A 62 1.33 -9.88 -18.58
N PRO A 63 2.50 -10.54 -18.63
CA PRO A 63 3.41 -10.43 -19.76
C PRO A 63 2.77 -10.92 -21.08
N VAL A 64 3.27 -10.43 -22.22
CA VAL A 64 2.85 -10.89 -23.57
C VAL A 64 3.10 -12.38 -23.76
N THR A 65 4.10 -12.93 -23.07
CA THR A 65 4.42 -14.37 -23.04
C THR A 65 3.41 -15.20 -22.22
N GLY A 66 2.32 -14.58 -21.76
CA GLY A 66 1.23 -15.20 -21.02
C GLY A 66 1.55 -15.47 -19.55
N GLY A 67 0.51 -15.77 -18.77
CA GLY A 67 0.61 -16.04 -17.33
C GLY A 67 0.57 -14.76 -16.48
N PHE A 68 1.05 -14.87 -15.25
CA PHE A 68 1.07 -13.78 -14.28
C PHE A 68 2.47 -13.66 -13.66
N GLU A 69 2.85 -12.44 -13.33
CA GLU A 69 4.14 -12.12 -12.76
C GLU A 69 4.01 -11.09 -11.64
N ILE A 70 4.80 -11.26 -10.58
CA ILE A 70 4.94 -10.29 -9.51
C ILE A 70 6.08 -9.35 -9.90
N PRO A 71 5.83 -8.04 -10.06
CA PRO A 71 6.86 -7.10 -10.48
C PRO A 71 8.01 -7.05 -9.48
N SER A 72 9.25 -7.00 -9.98
CA SER A 72 10.42 -6.72 -9.15
C SER A 72 10.38 -5.27 -8.67
N LEU A 73 10.73 -5.05 -7.41
CA LEU A 73 10.82 -3.73 -6.82
C LEU A 73 12.28 -3.31 -6.65
N ASP A 74 12.80 -2.55 -7.61
CA ASP A 74 14.14 -1.96 -7.55
C ASP A 74 14.13 -0.56 -6.91
N GLU A 75 15.32 0.03 -6.73
CA GLU A 75 15.46 1.33 -6.09
C GLU A 75 14.78 2.45 -6.89
N ASN A 76 14.82 2.40 -8.22
CA ASN A 76 14.22 3.42 -9.07
C ASN A 76 12.69 3.37 -9.01
N ALA A 77 12.10 2.17 -9.05
CA ALA A 77 10.67 1.97 -8.87
C ALA A 77 10.21 2.45 -7.49
N ALA A 78 10.96 2.13 -6.43
CA ALA A 78 10.67 2.62 -5.08
C ALA A 78 10.73 4.17 -5.01
N ARG A 79 11.74 4.79 -5.64
CA ARG A 79 11.86 6.25 -5.76
C ARG A 79 10.65 6.87 -6.46
N HIS A 80 10.21 6.27 -7.56
CA HIS A 80 9.02 6.73 -8.30
C HIS A 80 7.75 6.63 -7.45
N LEU A 81 7.58 5.55 -6.67
CA LEU A 81 6.46 5.40 -5.76
C LEU A 81 6.44 6.49 -4.68
N TYR A 82 7.60 6.84 -4.10
CA TYR A 82 7.68 7.94 -3.13
C TYR A 82 7.34 9.30 -3.75
N ILE A 83 7.84 9.57 -4.96
CA ILE A 83 7.55 10.82 -5.69
C ILE A 83 6.06 10.92 -6.00
N LEU A 84 5.46 9.84 -6.52
CA LEU A 84 4.02 9.79 -6.82
C LEU A 84 3.20 9.98 -5.54
N SER A 85 3.56 9.27 -4.45
CA SER A 85 2.89 9.41 -3.16
C SER A 85 2.94 10.83 -2.64
N GLN A 86 4.08 11.52 -2.78
CA GLN A 86 4.18 12.94 -2.44
C GLN A 86 3.18 13.78 -3.26
N TYR A 87 3.13 13.63 -4.59
CA TYR A 87 2.21 14.41 -5.42
C TYR A 87 0.74 14.18 -5.07
N VAL A 88 0.36 12.92 -4.85
CA VAL A 88 -1.01 12.57 -4.46
C VAL A 88 -1.33 13.17 -3.09
N MET A 89 -0.47 12.98 -2.07
CA MET A 89 -0.71 13.54 -0.74
C MET A 89 -0.75 15.07 -0.71
N LEU A 90 0.04 15.74 -1.55
CA LEU A 90 0.00 17.20 -1.66
C LEU A 90 -1.27 17.73 -2.33
N THR A 91 -1.82 16.97 -3.27
CA THR A 91 -3.13 17.24 -3.87
C THR A 91 -4.22 17.13 -2.81
N ALA A 92 -4.22 16.04 -2.04
CA ALA A 92 -5.19 15.82 -0.96
C ALA A 92 -5.09 16.91 0.12
N ALA A 93 -3.88 17.23 0.58
CA ALA A 93 -3.63 18.29 1.57
C ALA A 93 -4.00 19.70 1.09
N SER A 94 -4.24 19.88 -0.22
CA SER A 94 -4.70 21.15 -0.78
C SER A 94 -6.21 21.34 -0.69
N CYS A 95 -6.97 20.26 -0.48
CA CYS A 95 -8.40 20.30 -0.24
C CYS A 95 -8.70 20.91 1.13
N ARG A 96 -9.69 21.80 1.21
CA ARG A 96 -10.14 22.40 2.47
C ARG A 96 -11.11 21.43 3.16
N SER A 97 -10.73 20.86 4.30
CA SER A 97 -11.71 20.46 5.32
C SER A 97 -11.03 20.25 6.68
N SER A 98 -11.80 20.42 7.74
CA SER A 98 -11.47 20.13 9.13
C SER A 98 -11.70 18.65 9.52
N LEU A 99 -11.71 17.73 8.55
CA LEU A 99 -12.02 16.32 8.78
C LEU A 99 -10.74 15.49 8.98
N LEU A 100 -10.08 15.67 10.12
CA LEU A 100 -8.95 14.83 10.54
C LEU A 100 -9.07 14.67 12.06
N VAL A 101 -9.30 13.52 12.69
CA VAL A 101 -9.46 12.10 12.35
C VAL A 101 -10.17 11.47 13.57
N SER A 102 -11.04 10.46 13.40
CA SER A 102 -11.60 9.63 14.50
C SER A 102 -11.05 8.19 14.48
N HIS A 103 -9.78 8.04 14.12
CA HIS A 103 -9.08 6.75 14.06
C HIS A 103 -8.09 6.64 15.22
N ASP A 104 -8.17 5.54 15.96
CA ASP A 104 -7.22 5.24 17.02
C ASP A 104 -5.96 4.60 16.42
N PHE A 105 -4.90 5.40 16.29
CA PHE A 105 -3.60 4.92 15.80
C PHE A 105 -2.84 4.08 16.83
N ASN A 106 -3.35 3.89 18.05
CA ASN A 106 -2.67 3.11 19.09
C ASN A 106 -2.98 1.59 19.04
N GLN A 107 -3.96 1.12 18.26
CA GLN A 107 -4.34 -0.31 18.19
C GLN A 107 -3.54 -1.13 17.15
N GLN A 108 -2.28 -0.76 16.88
CA GLN A 108 -1.54 -1.27 15.71
C GLN A 108 -0.58 -2.44 16.00
N ASP A 109 -0.68 -3.07 17.18
CA ASP A 109 0.19 -4.19 17.57
C ASP A 109 -0.26 -5.54 16.99
N GLU A 110 -1.31 -5.58 16.15
CA GLU A 110 -1.73 -6.80 15.47
C GLU A 110 -0.78 -7.19 14.32
N LEU A 111 -0.42 -8.48 14.26
CA LEU A 111 0.45 -9.02 13.22
C LEU A 111 -0.19 -8.84 11.83
N GLY A 112 0.40 -8.00 10.98
CA GLY A 112 -0.13 -7.66 9.65
C GLY A 112 -0.96 -6.37 9.59
N ALA A 113 -1.10 -5.65 10.72
CA ALA A 113 -1.73 -4.33 10.74
C ALA A 113 -0.97 -3.34 9.85
N PRO A 114 -1.65 -2.56 8.98
CA PRO A 114 -1.02 -1.54 8.15
C PRO A 114 -0.06 -0.63 8.92
N PRO A 115 1.11 -0.25 8.35
CA PRO A 115 1.93 0.81 8.93
C PRO A 115 1.08 2.07 9.24
N PRO A 116 1.28 2.75 10.39
CA PRO A 116 0.45 3.88 10.80
C PRO A 116 0.29 4.97 9.74
N ILE A 117 1.37 5.20 8.97
CA ILE A 117 1.38 6.18 7.91
C ILE A 117 0.36 5.89 6.80
N GLU A 118 0.05 4.62 6.52
CA GLU A 118 -0.92 4.26 5.49
C GLU A 118 -2.32 4.72 5.88
N LEU A 119 -2.69 4.49 7.15
CA LEU A 119 -3.97 4.88 7.71
C LEU A 119 -4.10 6.41 7.77
N LEU A 120 -3.00 7.10 8.10
CA LEU A 120 -2.96 8.55 8.06
C LEU A 120 -3.15 9.08 6.64
N PHE A 121 -2.48 8.50 5.64
CA PHE A 121 -2.65 8.90 4.24
C PHE A 121 -4.04 8.56 3.69
N ASP A 122 -4.63 7.42 4.06
CA ASP A 122 -6.02 7.11 3.74
C ASP A 122 -6.96 8.17 4.36
N SER A 123 -6.73 8.55 5.62
CA SER A 123 -7.51 9.59 6.31
C SER A 123 -7.38 10.96 5.62
N ILE A 124 -6.17 11.37 5.23
CA ILE A 124 -5.95 12.60 4.45
C ILE A 124 -6.72 12.54 3.12
N SER A 125 -6.78 11.37 2.47
CA SER A 125 -7.50 11.21 1.21
C SER A 125 -9.02 11.41 1.34
N GLN A 126 -9.60 11.11 2.50
CA GLN A 126 -11.04 11.28 2.76
C GLN A 126 -11.48 12.75 2.70
N VAL A 127 -10.57 13.69 3.00
CA VAL A 127 -10.81 15.13 2.85
C VAL A 127 -11.16 15.53 1.41
N THR A 128 -10.74 14.74 0.43
CA THR A 128 -11.07 15.00 -0.98
C THR A 128 -12.53 14.71 -1.33
N GLN A 129 -13.22 13.88 -0.53
CA GLN A 129 -14.56 13.34 -0.83
C GLN A 129 -14.69 12.72 -2.23
N ASN A 130 -13.57 12.36 -2.85
CA ASN A 130 -13.51 11.79 -4.18
C ASN A 130 -13.15 10.31 -4.07
N VAL A 131 -14.13 9.45 -4.36
CA VAL A 131 -13.99 8.00 -4.25
C VAL A 131 -12.85 7.46 -5.11
N PHE A 132 -12.66 7.98 -6.32
CA PHE A 132 -11.55 7.56 -7.20
C PHE A 132 -10.19 7.95 -6.64
N PHE A 133 -10.11 9.12 -6.01
CA PHE A 133 -8.90 9.57 -5.33
C PHE A 133 -8.57 8.70 -4.12
N MET A 134 -9.57 8.34 -3.32
CA MET A 134 -9.41 7.44 -2.18
C MET A 134 -8.93 6.04 -2.64
N HIS A 135 -9.49 5.52 -3.73
CA HIS A 135 -9.03 4.26 -4.34
C HIS A 135 -7.58 4.35 -4.82
N LEU A 136 -7.19 5.45 -5.45
CA LEU A 136 -5.80 5.70 -5.87
C LEU A 136 -4.85 5.66 -4.67
N VAL A 137 -5.21 6.31 -3.55
CA VAL A 137 -4.39 6.34 -2.33
C VAL A 137 -4.25 4.96 -1.71
N ARG A 138 -5.34 4.19 -1.64
CA ARG A 138 -5.31 2.81 -1.13
C ARG A 138 -4.44 1.91 -1.98
N ASN A 139 -4.58 1.97 -3.31
CA ASN A 139 -3.74 1.21 -4.22
C ASN A 139 -2.25 1.59 -4.09
N LEU A 140 -1.97 2.88 -3.97
CA LEU A 140 -0.60 3.35 -3.74
C LEU A 140 -0.06 2.87 -2.39
N ASN A 141 -0.89 2.86 -1.34
CA ASN A 141 -0.51 2.31 -0.05
C ASN A 141 -0.18 0.81 -0.15
N ASP A 142 -1.02 0.02 -0.82
CA ASP A 142 -0.78 -1.40 -1.08
C ASP A 142 0.58 -1.62 -1.76
N ARG A 143 0.90 -0.84 -2.80
CA ARG A 143 2.18 -0.92 -3.54
C ARG A 143 3.40 -0.51 -2.71
N MET A 144 3.20 0.38 -1.73
CA MET A 144 4.27 0.88 -0.86
C MET A 144 4.43 0.08 0.43
N ARG A 145 3.51 -0.83 0.75
CA ARG A 145 3.48 -1.53 2.04
C ARG A 145 4.79 -2.22 2.36
N ARG A 146 5.31 -3.04 1.44
CA ARG A 146 6.59 -3.73 1.63
C ARG A 146 7.74 -2.76 1.89
N ILE A 147 7.75 -1.60 1.22
CA ILE A 147 8.76 -0.55 1.43
C ILE A 147 8.62 0.04 2.83
N ARG A 148 7.40 0.36 3.27
CA ARG A 148 7.14 0.95 4.60
C ARG A 148 7.45 -0.03 5.73
N ARG A 149 7.24 -1.33 5.54
CA ARG A 149 7.74 -2.37 6.46
C ARG A 149 9.26 -2.39 6.55
N ALA A 150 9.95 -2.11 5.46
CA ALA A 150 11.41 -1.97 5.47
C ALA A 150 11.84 -0.67 6.17
N GLU A 151 11.08 0.42 6.04
CA GLU A 151 11.28 1.63 6.83
C GLU A 151 11.24 1.32 8.33
N GLU A 152 10.22 0.60 8.81
CA GLU A 152 10.06 0.22 10.22
C GLU A 152 11.26 -0.56 10.78
N ARG A 153 11.90 -1.38 9.94
CA ARG A 153 13.06 -2.19 10.32
C ARG A 153 14.40 -1.45 10.25
N LYS A 154 14.50 -0.41 9.40
CA LYS A 154 15.78 0.24 9.08
C LYS A 154 15.89 1.66 9.64
N LEU A 155 14.80 2.40 9.70
CA LEU A 155 14.81 3.80 10.09
C LEU A 155 14.46 3.98 11.57
N SER A 156 15.33 4.67 12.30
CA SER A 156 15.05 5.07 13.68
C SER A 156 14.09 6.26 13.77
N GLY A 157 13.43 6.41 14.92
CA GLY A 157 12.62 7.60 15.22
C GLY A 157 11.31 7.72 14.45
N LEU A 158 10.86 6.67 13.73
CA LEU A 158 9.64 6.71 12.94
C LEU A 158 8.39 7.04 13.76
N ARG A 159 8.24 6.48 14.97
CA ARG A 159 7.10 6.79 15.84
C ARG A 159 7.02 8.28 16.19
N ARG A 160 8.13 8.87 16.65
CA ARG A 160 8.21 10.31 16.96
C ARG A 160 7.92 11.17 15.73
N GLU A 161 8.40 10.76 14.56
CA GLU A 161 8.13 11.47 13.31
C GLU A 161 6.65 11.39 12.93
N PHE A 162 6.03 10.22 13.06
CA PHE A 162 4.61 10.00 12.82
C PHE A 162 3.76 10.85 13.75
N ASP A 163 4.02 10.83 15.05
CA ASP A 163 3.27 11.62 16.05
C ASP A 163 3.39 13.13 15.73
N ALA A 164 4.57 13.60 15.33
CA ALA A 164 4.79 14.98 14.92
C ALA A 164 4.07 15.35 13.61
N LEU A 165 3.96 14.41 12.67
CA LEU A 165 3.20 14.59 11.43
C LEU A 165 1.70 14.64 11.71
N LEU A 166 1.18 13.68 12.49
CA LEU A 166 -0.21 13.61 12.92
C LEU A 166 -0.63 14.91 13.63
N GLY A 167 0.12 15.36 14.63
CA GLY A 167 -0.21 16.58 15.36
C GLY A 167 -0.23 17.84 14.49
N LYS A 168 0.63 17.92 13.46
CA LYS A 168 0.62 19.01 12.47
C LYS A 168 -0.55 18.90 11.49
N ILE A 169 -1.05 17.70 11.24
CA ILE A 169 -2.21 17.46 10.38
C ILE A 169 -3.49 17.84 11.13
N GLU A 170 -3.62 17.45 12.39
CA GLU A 170 -4.78 17.75 13.23
C GLU A 170 -4.94 19.25 13.54
N ARG A 171 -3.83 19.94 13.83
CA ARG A 171 -3.86 21.34 14.33
C ARG A 171 -3.34 22.36 13.35
N GLY A 172 -2.70 21.91 12.28
CA GLY A 172 -1.95 22.78 11.37
C GLY A 172 -2.79 23.31 10.22
N ASN A 173 -2.30 24.40 9.63
CA ASN A 173 -2.84 24.93 8.38
C ASN A 173 -2.27 24.19 7.15
N ARG A 174 -2.88 24.40 5.98
CA ARG A 174 -2.47 23.82 4.68
C ARG A 174 -0.96 23.88 4.43
N GLN A 175 -0.31 25.00 4.74
CA GLN A 175 1.12 25.19 4.48
C GLN A 175 1.99 24.34 5.42
N SER A 176 1.57 24.17 6.67
CA SER A 176 2.25 23.29 7.63
C SER A 176 2.11 21.80 7.28
N ILE A 177 0.93 21.38 6.84
CA ILE A 177 0.67 20.00 6.35
C ILE A 177 1.55 19.73 5.14
N ARG A 178 1.51 20.62 4.14
CA ARG A 178 2.32 20.52 2.92
C ARG A 178 3.81 20.37 3.23
N ARG A 179 4.36 21.20 4.13
CA ARG A 179 5.77 21.10 4.55
C ARG A 179 6.08 19.76 5.22
N SER A 180 5.16 19.23 6.01
CA SER A 180 5.35 17.97 6.75
C SER A 180 5.31 16.75 5.82
N VAL A 181 4.38 16.72 4.87
CA VAL A 181 4.34 15.70 3.80
C VAL A 181 5.63 15.75 2.97
N VAL A 182 6.08 16.93 2.56
CA VAL A 182 7.35 17.07 1.82
C VAL A 182 8.54 16.58 2.64
N ALA A 183 8.61 16.93 3.93
CA ALA A 183 9.68 16.48 4.81
C ALA A 183 9.67 14.95 4.99
N TYR A 184 8.49 14.36 5.14
CA TYR A 184 8.29 12.92 5.19
C TYR A 184 8.92 12.25 3.95
N HIS A 185 8.52 12.63 2.74
CA HIS A 185 8.99 11.98 1.51
C HIS A 185 10.48 12.25 1.24
N ARG A 186 10.97 13.47 1.47
CA ARG A 186 12.39 13.80 1.31
C ARG A 186 13.31 12.93 2.18
N ARG A 187 12.89 12.63 3.41
CA ARG A 187 13.67 11.74 4.28
C ARG A 187 13.76 10.33 3.71
N ARG A 188 12.68 9.77 3.16
CA ARG A 188 12.69 8.42 2.58
C ARG A 188 13.55 8.35 1.33
N ILE A 189 13.40 9.33 0.44
CA ILE A 189 14.20 9.41 -0.78
C ILE A 189 15.71 9.55 -0.46
N ARG A 190 16.07 10.25 0.62
CA ARG A 190 17.47 10.37 1.07
C ARG A 190 18.03 9.06 1.62
N ASN A 191 17.23 8.31 2.39
CA ASN A 191 17.64 7.04 2.99
C ASN A 191 17.21 5.83 2.16
N LEU A 192 16.93 6.03 0.87
CA LEU A 192 16.36 4.99 0.02
C LEU A 192 17.25 3.74 -0.08
N PRO A 193 18.58 3.84 -0.25
CA PRO A 193 19.44 2.66 -0.27
C PRO A 193 19.35 1.83 1.03
N GLU A 194 19.25 2.51 2.18
CA GLU A 194 19.12 1.86 3.48
C GLU A 194 17.76 1.15 3.62
N ILE A 195 16.67 1.80 3.20
CA ILE A 195 15.32 1.20 3.17
C ILE A 195 15.31 -0.03 2.25
N MET A 196 15.89 0.07 1.05
CA MET A 196 15.93 -1.03 0.09
C MET A 196 16.72 -2.24 0.61
N SER A 197 17.77 -2.03 1.42
CA SER A 197 18.49 -3.12 2.11
C SER A 197 17.62 -3.90 3.12
N GLY A 198 16.45 -3.38 3.45
CA GLY A 198 15.45 -4.03 4.30
C GLY A 198 14.41 -4.82 3.50
N LEU A 199 14.47 -4.91 2.18
CA LEU A 199 13.49 -5.71 1.43
C LEU A 199 13.84 -7.21 1.37
N THR A 200 15.10 -7.56 1.65
CA THR A 200 15.57 -8.91 1.99
C THR A 200 15.01 -9.38 3.32
#